data_AF-A0A8J2UIT4-F1
#
_entry.id   AF-A0A8J2UIT4-F1
#
_cell.length_a   1.000
_cell.length_b   1.000
_cell.length_c   1.000
_cell.angle_alpha   90.00
_cell.angle_beta   90.00
_cell.angle_gamma   90.00
#
_symmetry.space_group_name_H-M   'P 1'
#
loop_
_entity.id
_entity.type
_entity.pdbx_description
1 polymer ?
#
loop_
_entity_poly.entity_id
_entity_poly.type
_entity_poly.pdbx_seq_one_letter_code
_entity_poly.pdbx_strand_id
1 'polypeptide(L)'
;MVSIKELWSDGKAPVIQTVSPAERTNIYDGKALTEFFTDSFSIEQDVESRYMAILWSHGAGLGYVGNLKSDGTGPDYLQGITPTGQGTGSQNNTAAQNNITEYNDLMRQMTFLKSHLSIKGEPIRVMNEVFQGDKVKLKPSDTSLLDERLQLITAVQMNTIFQNALPKDKKIDVLITNTCYTQLLETGYALKDTVSVLISPQTTIPFTGFNYNALFRQMERQPDLTAADIAVNVRSNFNKKYDDPHFKKHFRILTPSAFALMGEVSFSANDLSHYGEFVEDFFSGMAERFWQAAKPGHQDAKLLKVINAARAKCLDISPSAPFNSSNYGIIDLTHFFRTFTDLCRKNGIPGWDDPREQFEHLMKKIRIVWHKASGPGQYSEHRASRSPYFLSFFFPSKNVNADMVELLIKVYLRLFNTRSLPKDLSKWPDFIIRWMKP
;
A
#
# COMPACT_ATOMS: atom_id res chain seq x y z
N MET A 1 19.28 -9.45 10.58
CA MET A 1 18.47 -10.33 9.71
C MET A 1 18.86 -11.77 10.02
N VAL A 2 17.94 -12.72 9.92
CA VAL A 2 18.25 -14.15 10.11
C VAL A 2 18.04 -14.82 8.75
N SER A 3 19.10 -15.41 8.20
CA SER A 3 18.97 -16.36 7.10
C SER A 3 18.90 -17.75 7.70
N ILE A 4 17.94 -18.55 7.23
CA ILE A 4 17.82 -19.96 7.58
C ILE A 4 18.08 -20.72 6.28
N LYS A 5 19.20 -21.41 6.20
CA LYS A 5 19.48 -22.33 5.10
C LYS A 5 19.13 -23.74 5.57
N GLU A 6 18.14 -24.36 4.94
CA GLU A 6 17.85 -25.78 5.13
C GLU A 6 18.75 -26.59 4.20
N LEU A 7 19.67 -27.36 4.77
CA LEU A 7 20.43 -28.36 4.03
C LEU A 7 19.65 -29.69 4.09
N TRP A 8 19.04 -30.05 2.97
CA TRP A 8 18.45 -31.37 2.79
C TRP A 8 19.58 -32.34 2.44
N SER A 9 19.88 -33.26 3.36
CA SER A 9 20.80 -34.38 3.10
C SER A 9 20.04 -35.68 3.29
N ASP A 10 20.25 -36.63 2.37
CA ASP A 10 19.57 -37.93 2.23
C ASP A 10 18.92 -38.46 3.53
N GLY A 11 17.61 -38.17 3.68
CA GLY A 11 16.77 -38.75 4.72
C GLY A 11 16.91 -38.19 6.14
N LYS A 12 17.62 -37.07 6.35
CA LYS A 12 17.68 -36.40 7.67
C LYS A 12 16.85 -35.12 7.70
N ALA A 13 16.22 -34.86 8.85
CA ALA A 13 15.50 -33.61 9.09
C ALA A 13 16.44 -32.41 8.84
N PRO A 14 15.95 -31.33 8.21
CA PRO A 14 16.77 -30.18 7.87
C PRO A 14 17.43 -29.60 9.13
N VAL A 15 18.74 -29.38 9.06
CA VAL A 15 19.46 -28.65 10.10
C VAL A 15 19.22 -27.16 9.87
N ILE A 16 18.45 -26.53 10.75
CA ILE A 16 18.30 -25.08 10.79
C ILE A 16 19.63 -24.50 11.26
N GLN A 17 20.47 -24.03 10.34
CA GLN A 17 21.61 -23.20 10.69
C GLN A 17 21.12 -21.76 10.88
N THR A 18 20.98 -21.34 12.14
CA THR A 18 20.88 -19.94 12.49
C THR A 18 22.27 -19.32 12.34
N VAL A 19 22.46 -18.50 11.31
CA VAL A 19 23.69 -17.69 11.21
C VAL A 19 23.70 -16.72 12.40
N SER A 20 24.87 -16.59 13.06
CA SER A 20 25.11 -15.75 14.24
C SER A 20 24.42 -14.38 14.13
N PRO A 21 23.87 -13.79 15.21
CA PRO A 21 23.13 -12.53 15.12
C PRO A 21 23.99 -11.47 14.46
N ALA A 22 23.60 -11.09 13.24
CA ALA A 22 24.24 -10.02 12.52
C ALA A 22 24.30 -8.78 13.43
N GLU A 23 25.39 -8.00 13.32
CA GLU A 23 25.46 -6.65 13.86
C GLU A 23 24.16 -5.90 13.51
N ARG A 24 23.74 -4.96 14.37
CA ARG A 24 22.52 -4.16 14.14
C ARG A 24 22.53 -3.63 12.70
N THR A 25 21.66 -4.18 11.86
CA THR A 25 21.59 -3.83 10.44
C THR A 25 20.36 -2.97 10.21
N ASN A 26 20.52 -1.86 9.50
CA ASN A 26 19.38 -1.07 9.05
C ASN A 26 18.68 -1.79 7.89
N ILE A 27 17.52 -2.40 8.16
CA ILE A 27 16.75 -3.13 7.15
C ILE A 27 16.06 -2.21 6.12
N TYR A 28 16.13 -0.89 6.29
CA TYR A 28 15.66 0.09 5.31
C TYR A 28 16.78 0.59 4.39
N ASP A 29 18.03 0.19 4.64
CA ASP A 29 19.13 0.43 3.71
C ASP A 29 19.01 -0.54 2.53
N GLY A 30 18.84 0.03 1.33
CA GLY A 30 18.70 -0.75 0.11
C GLY A 30 19.95 -1.59 -0.19
N LYS A 31 21.14 -1.15 0.22
CA LYS A 31 22.36 -1.95 0.06
C LYS A 31 22.33 -3.17 0.97
N ALA A 32 22.09 -2.97 2.27
CA ALA A 32 21.98 -4.07 3.23
C ALA A 32 20.92 -5.12 2.82
N LEU A 33 19.77 -4.69 2.29
CA LEU A 33 18.78 -5.63 1.75
C LEU A 33 19.22 -6.32 0.47
N THR A 34 19.89 -5.62 -0.44
CA THR A 34 20.44 -6.22 -1.66
C THR A 34 21.42 -7.33 -1.29
N GLU A 35 22.32 -7.08 -0.34
CA GLU A 35 23.27 -8.09 0.17
C GLU A 35 22.52 -9.27 0.79
N PHE A 36 21.54 -9.01 1.67
CA PHE A 36 20.72 -10.07 2.27
C PHE A 36 20.02 -10.94 1.22
N PHE A 37 19.42 -10.35 0.20
CA PHE A 37 18.77 -11.10 -0.87
C PHE A 37 19.78 -11.82 -1.76
N THR A 38 20.93 -11.22 -2.05
CA THR A 38 22.00 -11.86 -2.85
C THR A 38 22.48 -13.13 -2.15
N ASP A 39 22.72 -13.05 -0.84
CA ASP A 39 23.14 -14.20 -0.03
C ASP A 39 22.03 -15.25 0.02
N SER A 40 20.78 -14.83 0.20
CA SER A 40 19.61 -15.73 0.29
C SER A 40 19.24 -16.38 -1.04
N PHE A 41 19.56 -15.75 -2.16
CA PHE A 41 19.28 -16.24 -3.52
C PHE A 41 20.49 -16.88 -4.19
N SER A 42 21.60 -17.05 -3.45
CA SER A 42 22.78 -17.74 -3.94
C SER A 42 22.41 -19.15 -4.41
N ILE A 43 22.58 -19.38 -5.71
CA ILE A 43 22.21 -20.63 -6.37
C ILE A 43 23.26 -21.69 -6.03
N GLU A 44 22.82 -22.87 -5.65
CA GLU A 44 23.65 -24.08 -5.74
C GLU A 44 23.77 -24.46 -7.21
N GLN A 45 25.01 -24.62 -7.70
CA GLN A 45 25.26 -24.97 -9.10
C GLN A 45 24.39 -26.16 -9.53
N ASP A 46 23.86 -26.08 -10.75
CA ASP A 46 23.04 -27.11 -11.39
C ASP A 46 21.63 -27.35 -10.81
N VAL A 47 21.09 -26.43 -10.01
CA VAL A 47 19.69 -26.48 -9.51
C VAL A 47 18.83 -25.41 -10.18
N GLU A 48 17.70 -25.82 -10.78
CA GLU A 48 16.68 -24.88 -11.23
C GLU A 48 16.07 -24.17 -10.02
N SER A 49 16.40 -22.89 -9.87
CA SER A 49 15.97 -22.10 -8.72
C SER A 49 14.71 -21.30 -9.04
N ARG A 50 13.76 -21.35 -8.09
CA ARG A 50 12.52 -20.56 -8.05
C ARG A 50 12.52 -19.72 -6.79
N TYR A 51 12.16 -18.44 -6.92
CA TYR A 51 12.28 -17.48 -5.83
C TYR A 51 10.92 -17.06 -5.30
N MET A 52 10.68 -17.26 -4.00
CA MET A 52 9.55 -16.69 -3.29
C MET A 52 10.05 -15.74 -2.21
N ALA A 53 9.45 -14.55 -2.13
CA ALA A 53 9.75 -13.59 -1.08
C ALA A 53 8.49 -13.28 -0.26
N ILE A 54 8.63 -13.25 1.06
CA ILE A 54 7.58 -12.80 1.98
C ILE A 54 8.09 -11.55 2.69
N LEU A 55 7.46 -10.41 2.40
CA LEU A 55 7.77 -9.16 3.09
C LEU A 55 6.79 -8.97 4.23
N TRP A 56 7.31 -8.91 5.45
CA TRP A 56 6.54 -8.63 6.65
C TRP A 56 6.91 -7.25 7.17
N SER A 57 6.02 -6.29 7.02
CA SER A 57 6.24 -4.92 7.47
C SER A 57 4.91 -4.23 7.73
N HIS A 58 4.96 -3.08 8.38
CA HIS A 58 3.89 -2.12 8.23
C HIS A 58 3.94 -1.54 6.81
N GLY A 59 2.80 -1.58 6.11
CA GLY A 59 2.59 -0.77 4.91
C GLY A 59 2.18 0.62 5.34
N ALA A 60 2.37 1.64 4.53
CA ALA A 60 1.97 2.97 4.98
C ALA A 60 0.47 3.24 4.93
N GLY A 61 -0.36 2.22 5.11
CA GLY A 61 -1.75 2.38 5.50
C GLY A 61 -1.94 2.77 6.95
N LEU A 62 -1.35 3.88 7.36
CA LEU A 62 -1.44 4.45 8.70
C LEU A 62 -0.57 3.70 9.72
N GLY A 63 0.64 4.23 9.93
CA GLY A 63 1.39 3.93 11.15
C GLY A 63 0.46 4.10 12.36
N TYR A 64 0.50 3.12 13.25
CA TYR A 64 -0.19 3.09 14.53
C TYR A 64 0.06 4.39 15.30
N VAL A 65 -0.86 5.34 15.14
CA VAL A 65 -1.25 6.25 16.21
C VAL A 65 -2.72 5.94 16.48
N GLY A 66 -3.01 4.66 16.75
CA GLY A 66 -4.23 4.35 17.49
C GLY A 66 -4.20 5.23 18.73
N ASN A 67 -5.33 5.89 19.06
CA ASN A 67 -5.48 6.72 20.26
C ASN A 67 -4.68 6.08 21.38
N LEU A 68 -3.47 6.61 21.63
CA LEU A 68 -2.76 6.35 22.85
C LEU A 68 -3.65 7.05 23.87
N LYS A 69 -4.66 6.34 24.34
CA LYS A 69 -5.20 6.61 25.65
C LYS A 69 -3.96 6.69 26.52
N SER A 70 -3.79 7.85 27.13
CA SER A 70 -2.70 8.21 28.01
C SER A 70 -2.70 7.31 29.26
N ASP A 71 -2.54 6.00 29.08
CA ASP A 71 -2.29 5.07 30.17
C ASP A 71 -0.87 5.22 30.75
N GLY A 72 -0.11 6.20 30.23
CA GLY A 72 1.22 6.54 30.71
C GLY A 72 2.32 5.63 30.17
N THR A 73 2.01 4.75 29.19
CA THR A 73 2.99 3.79 28.66
C THR A 73 3.45 4.05 27.22
N GLY A 74 2.91 5.09 26.58
CA GLY A 74 3.37 5.55 25.25
C GLY A 74 4.75 6.21 25.30
N PRO A 75 5.54 6.22 24.21
CA PRO A 75 6.88 6.80 24.17
C PRO A 75 6.88 8.30 24.54
N ASP A 76 7.93 8.71 25.27
CA ASP A 76 8.04 9.92 26.10
C ASP A 76 7.77 11.27 25.40
N TYR A 77 7.91 11.37 24.08
CA TYR A 77 7.63 12.61 23.32
C TYR A 77 6.14 12.84 23.03
N LEU A 78 5.27 11.83 23.25
CA LEU A 78 3.82 12.04 23.39
C LEU A 78 3.44 12.36 24.85
N GLN A 79 4.31 12.04 25.82
CA GLN A 79 4.11 12.37 27.24
C GLN A 79 4.58 13.79 27.57
N GLY A 80 5.62 14.30 26.91
CA GLY A 80 6.09 15.69 27.07
C GLY A 80 5.11 16.77 26.56
N ILE A 81 4.02 16.35 25.93
CA ILE A 81 2.88 17.20 25.54
C ILE A 81 1.56 16.66 26.10
N THR A 82 1.61 15.81 27.13
CA THR A 82 0.48 15.76 28.08
C THR A 82 0.58 16.98 28.97
N PRO A 83 -0.55 17.64 29.30
CA PRO A 83 -0.54 18.68 30.31
C PRO A 83 -0.07 18.05 31.62
N THR A 84 1.20 18.26 31.97
CA THR A 84 1.71 17.97 33.30
C THR A 84 1.06 18.95 34.25
N GLY A 85 -0.15 18.58 34.65
CA GLY A 85 -1.11 19.45 35.28
C GLY A 85 -2.43 18.72 35.34
N GLN A 86 -2.49 17.62 36.10
CA GLN A 86 -3.72 17.25 36.82
C GLN A 86 -4.08 18.32 37.88
N GLY A 87 -3.95 19.60 37.52
CA GLY A 87 -4.63 20.69 38.19
C GLY A 87 -6.06 20.64 37.71
N THR A 88 -6.94 20.21 38.59
CA THR A 88 -8.40 20.27 38.41
C THR A 88 -8.81 21.70 38.03
N GLY A 89 -8.98 21.96 36.74
CA GLY A 89 -9.56 23.21 36.23
C GLY A 89 -8.63 24.03 35.33
N SER A 90 -8.66 23.76 34.03
CA SER A 90 -8.51 24.81 33.02
C SER A 90 -8.91 24.29 31.65
N GLN A 91 -9.90 24.93 31.03
CA GLN A 91 -10.36 24.68 29.66
C GLN A 91 -9.35 25.15 28.58
N ASN A 92 -8.11 25.48 28.93
CA ASN A 92 -7.15 26.13 28.04
C ASN A 92 -6.17 25.18 27.29
N ASN A 93 -6.37 23.86 27.32
CA ASN A 93 -5.49 22.90 26.63
C ASN A 93 -5.87 22.56 25.17
N THR A 94 -6.89 23.20 24.62
CA THR A 94 -7.38 22.92 23.26
C THR A 94 -6.32 23.20 22.18
N ALA A 95 -5.51 24.26 22.30
CA ALA A 95 -4.53 24.60 21.27
C ALA A 95 -3.37 23.60 21.16
N ALA A 96 -2.79 23.17 22.28
CA ALA A 96 -1.70 22.19 22.28
C ALA A 96 -2.18 20.81 21.78
N GLN A 97 -3.39 20.40 22.19
CA GLN A 97 -3.98 19.12 21.79
C GLN A 97 -4.39 19.08 20.31
N ASN A 98 -4.83 20.22 19.76
CA ASN A 98 -5.07 20.38 18.33
C ASN A 98 -3.77 20.24 17.53
N ASN A 99 -2.67 20.88 17.96
CA ASN A 99 -1.38 20.81 17.28
C ASN A 99 -0.79 19.38 17.23
N ILE A 100 -0.92 18.59 18.30
CA ILE A 100 -0.46 17.19 18.32
C ILE A 100 -1.27 16.33 17.35
N THR A 101 -2.59 16.57 17.29
CA THR A 101 -3.50 15.82 16.43
C THR A 101 -3.20 16.11 14.96
N GLU A 102 -3.02 17.38 14.59
CA GLU A 102 -2.63 17.79 13.24
C GLU A 102 -1.28 17.19 12.84
N TYR A 103 -0.31 17.17 13.76
CA TYR A 103 1.01 16.59 13.51
C TYR A 103 0.96 15.07 13.29
N ASN A 104 0.21 14.32 14.11
CA ASN A 104 0.04 12.88 13.93
C ASN A 104 -0.70 12.56 12.63
N ASP A 105 -1.72 13.33 12.28
CA ASP A 105 -2.46 13.18 11.03
C ASP A 105 -1.60 13.44 9.81
N LEU A 106 -0.72 14.45 9.89
CA LEU A 106 0.24 14.73 8.84
C LEU A 106 1.28 13.62 8.71
N MET A 107 1.84 13.15 9.82
CA MET A 107 2.83 12.06 9.80
C MET A 107 2.28 10.78 9.20
N ARG A 108 1.04 10.50 9.54
CA ARG A 108 0.26 9.40 8.97
C ARG A 108 0.08 9.60 7.46
N GLN A 109 -0.28 10.80 7.01
CA GLN A 109 -0.40 11.14 5.59
C GLN A 109 0.93 11.07 4.84
N MET A 110 2.03 11.50 5.43
CA MET A 110 3.34 11.47 4.77
C MET A 110 3.94 10.09 4.68
N THR A 111 3.85 9.32 5.76
CA THR A 111 4.21 7.89 5.73
C THR A 111 3.43 7.24 4.59
N PHE A 112 2.12 7.51 4.53
CA PHE A 112 1.23 7.03 3.48
C PHE A 112 1.70 7.42 2.08
N LEU A 113 1.99 8.69 1.84
CA LEU A 113 2.51 9.11 0.55
C LEU A 113 3.86 8.47 0.21
N LYS A 114 4.78 8.41 1.17
CA LYS A 114 6.13 7.91 0.93
C LYS A 114 6.11 6.45 0.49
N SER A 115 5.32 5.58 1.12
CA SER A 115 5.31 4.18 0.67
C SER A 115 4.62 3.96 -0.67
N HIS A 116 3.52 4.66 -0.94
CA HIS A 116 2.71 4.38 -2.13
C HIS A 116 3.18 5.15 -3.36
N LEU A 117 3.81 6.30 -3.16
CA LEU A 117 4.26 7.20 -4.23
C LEU A 117 5.79 7.21 -4.37
N SER A 118 6.50 6.22 -3.83
CA SER A 118 7.94 6.02 -4.05
C SER A 118 8.83 7.28 -3.95
N ILE A 119 8.58 8.11 -2.93
CA ILE A 119 9.21 9.43 -2.78
C ILE A 119 10.74 9.30 -2.59
N LYS A 120 11.53 9.87 -3.52
CA LYS A 120 12.99 10.01 -3.42
C LYS A 120 13.38 11.39 -2.87
N GLY A 121 13.78 11.48 -1.60
CA GLY A 121 14.30 12.73 -1.00
C GLY A 121 14.14 12.77 0.51
N GLU A 122 14.72 13.80 1.14
CA GLU A 122 14.61 14.09 2.58
C GLU A 122 13.18 14.57 2.91
N PRO A 123 12.29 13.70 3.43
CA PRO A 123 10.88 14.06 3.66
C PRO A 123 10.76 15.23 4.64
N ILE A 124 11.72 15.34 5.55
CA ILE A 124 11.85 16.43 6.52
C ILE A 124 12.09 17.77 5.83
N ARG A 125 12.88 17.80 4.75
CA ARG A 125 13.07 19.05 4.00
C ARG A 125 11.75 19.51 3.38
N VAL A 126 11.01 18.58 2.77
CA VAL A 126 9.72 18.89 2.15
C VAL A 126 8.70 19.33 3.21
N MET A 127 8.67 18.68 4.39
CA MET A 127 7.91 19.17 5.53
C MET A 127 8.29 20.59 5.89
N ASN A 128 9.57 20.83 6.13
CA ASN A 128 10.04 22.15 6.55
C ASN A 128 9.69 23.23 5.52
N GLU A 129 9.84 22.98 4.22
CA GLU A 129 9.46 23.94 3.17
C GLU A 129 7.96 24.23 3.13
N VAL A 130 7.14 23.26 3.49
CA VAL A 130 5.67 23.37 3.49
C VAL A 130 5.16 24.05 4.77
N PHE A 131 5.76 23.74 5.92
CA PHE A 131 5.38 24.28 7.23
C PHE A 131 6.03 25.61 7.58
N GLN A 132 7.11 26.00 6.89
CA GLN A 132 7.70 27.33 7.02
C GLN A 132 6.75 28.45 6.56
N GLY A 133 5.62 28.08 5.93
CA GLY A 133 4.50 28.99 5.68
C GLY A 133 3.93 29.63 6.94
N ASP A 134 3.91 28.97 8.11
CA ASP A 134 3.52 29.59 9.39
C ASP A 134 3.81 28.67 10.62
N LYS A 135 4.79 29.04 11.46
CA LYS A 135 4.83 28.85 12.94
C LYS A 135 5.30 27.53 13.61
N VAL A 136 5.54 26.41 12.92
CA VAL A 136 6.04 25.18 13.61
C VAL A 136 7.51 24.89 13.29
N LYS A 137 8.41 25.09 14.27
CA LYS A 137 9.80 24.62 14.21
C LYS A 137 9.92 23.26 14.89
N LEU A 138 10.26 22.21 14.13
CA LEU A 138 10.57 20.89 14.69
C LEU A 138 11.89 20.95 15.45
N LYS A 139 11.98 20.28 16.61
CA LYS A 139 13.25 20.17 17.33
C LYS A 139 14.15 19.17 16.59
N PRO A 140 15.49 19.27 16.70
CA PRO A 140 16.41 18.31 16.10
C PRO A 140 16.17 16.84 16.52
N SER A 141 15.72 16.62 17.76
CA SER A 141 15.33 15.29 18.25
C SER A 141 14.11 14.74 17.50
N ASP A 142 13.14 15.61 17.20
CA ASP A 142 11.93 15.24 16.48
C ASP A 142 12.30 14.87 15.05
N THR A 143 13.22 15.62 14.42
CA THR A 143 13.69 15.30 13.07
C THR A 143 14.41 13.96 12.98
N SER A 144 15.27 13.59 13.94
CA SER A 144 15.95 12.29 13.91
C SER A 144 14.97 11.12 14.03
N LEU A 145 13.97 11.23 14.92
CA LEU A 145 12.94 10.21 15.08
C LEU A 145 12.01 10.14 13.86
N LEU A 146 11.71 11.30 13.27
CA LEU A 146 10.96 11.40 12.02
C LEU A 146 11.69 10.70 10.88
N ASP A 147 12.99 10.92 10.76
CA ASP A 147 13.81 10.25 9.76
C ASP A 147 13.74 8.74 9.95
N GLU A 148 13.91 8.24 11.17
CA GLU A 148 13.76 6.81 11.51
C GLU A 148 12.37 6.27 11.15
N ARG A 149 11.30 6.95 11.55
CA ARG A 149 9.91 6.54 11.30
C ARG A 149 9.51 6.59 9.83
N LEU A 150 10.15 7.47 9.07
CA LEU A 150 9.94 7.60 7.64
C LEU A 150 10.89 6.69 6.85
N GLN A 151 11.76 5.92 7.49
CA GLN A 151 12.53 4.89 6.80
C GLN A 151 11.53 3.85 6.25
N LEU A 152 11.37 3.88 4.93
CA LEU A 152 10.42 3.07 4.19
C LEU A 152 11.10 2.68 2.89
N ILE A 153 10.92 1.42 2.51
CA ILE A 153 11.31 0.94 1.19
C ILE A 153 10.10 1.02 0.29
N THR A 154 10.27 1.75 -0.79
CA THR A 154 9.24 1.98 -1.79
C THR A 154 9.20 0.83 -2.79
N ALA A 155 8.11 0.68 -3.55
CA ALA A 155 8.02 -0.35 -4.58
C ALA A 155 9.13 -0.22 -5.64
N VAL A 156 9.49 1.01 -6.03
CA VAL A 156 10.60 1.27 -6.95
C VAL A 156 11.95 0.88 -6.35
N GLN A 157 12.21 1.24 -5.09
CA GLN A 157 13.45 0.83 -4.42
C GLN A 157 13.51 -0.69 -4.27
N MET A 158 12.39 -1.33 -3.94
CA MET A 158 12.32 -2.79 -3.84
C MET A 158 12.59 -3.45 -5.20
N ASN A 159 12.03 -2.91 -6.29
CA ASN A 159 12.36 -3.37 -7.64
C ASN A 159 13.87 -3.26 -7.92
N THR A 160 14.51 -2.14 -7.58
CA THR A 160 15.97 -1.98 -7.73
C THR A 160 16.75 -2.98 -6.86
N ILE A 161 16.32 -3.20 -5.62
CA ILE A 161 16.92 -4.20 -4.72
C ILE A 161 16.86 -5.59 -5.35
N PHE A 162 15.70 -6.01 -5.85
CA PHE A 162 15.54 -7.30 -6.53
C PHE A 162 16.34 -7.39 -7.82
N GLN A 163 16.38 -6.34 -8.65
CA GLN A 163 17.21 -6.30 -9.86
C GLN A 163 18.69 -6.53 -9.56
N ASN A 164 19.18 -5.98 -8.45
CA ASN A 164 20.58 -6.10 -8.04
C ASN A 164 20.89 -7.43 -7.33
N ALA A 165 19.90 -8.03 -6.67
CA ALA A 165 20.11 -9.22 -5.86
C ALA A 165 19.82 -10.53 -6.61
N LEU A 166 18.91 -10.53 -7.59
CA LEU A 166 18.56 -11.71 -8.35
C LEU A 166 19.59 -12.01 -9.44
N PRO A 167 19.78 -13.28 -9.81
CA PRO A 167 20.51 -13.64 -11.01
C PRO A 167 19.89 -12.96 -12.24
N LYS A 168 20.72 -12.67 -13.24
CA LYS A 168 20.25 -12.12 -14.51
C LYS A 168 19.17 -13.01 -15.10
N ASP A 169 18.12 -12.38 -15.65
CA ASP A 169 16.97 -13.03 -16.29
C ASP A 169 16.07 -13.85 -15.33
N LYS A 170 16.27 -13.74 -14.01
CA LYS A 170 15.38 -14.31 -12.99
C LYS A 170 14.47 -13.27 -12.37
N LYS A 171 13.31 -13.73 -11.90
CA LYS A 171 12.31 -12.95 -11.15
C LYS A 171 11.96 -13.67 -9.84
N ILE A 172 11.37 -12.93 -8.93
CA ILE A 172 10.56 -13.49 -7.84
C ILE A 172 9.28 -14.08 -8.45
N ASP A 173 9.10 -15.39 -8.37
CA ASP A 173 7.90 -16.08 -8.85
C ASP A 173 6.67 -15.60 -8.09
N VAL A 174 6.78 -15.52 -6.76
CA VAL A 174 5.71 -15.08 -5.87
C VAL A 174 6.26 -14.12 -4.81
N LEU A 175 5.75 -12.89 -4.81
CA LEU A 175 5.94 -11.92 -3.74
C LEU A 175 4.68 -11.86 -2.90
N ILE A 176 4.79 -12.24 -1.63
CA ILE A 176 3.72 -12.07 -0.64
C ILE A 176 4.06 -10.88 0.24
N THR A 177 3.19 -9.89 0.33
CA THR A 177 3.36 -8.79 1.29
C THR A 177 2.34 -8.94 2.41
N ASN A 178 2.82 -9.04 3.65
CA ASN A 178 1.97 -8.90 4.83
C ASN A 178 1.96 -7.45 5.29
N THR A 179 1.57 -6.58 4.37
CA THR A 179 1.82 -5.15 4.43
C THR A 179 0.58 -4.43 3.94
N CYS A 180 -0.11 -3.69 4.82
CA CYS A 180 -1.39 -3.07 4.51
C CYS A 180 -1.33 -2.18 3.25
N TYR A 181 -2.39 -2.20 2.44
CA TYR A 181 -2.57 -1.32 1.26
C TYR A 181 -1.48 -1.39 0.19
N THR A 182 -0.76 -2.50 0.08
CA THR A 182 0.30 -2.63 -0.94
C THR A 182 -0.18 -3.19 -2.28
N GLN A 183 -1.44 -3.65 -2.39
CA GLN A 183 -2.03 -4.11 -3.65
C GLN A 183 -2.61 -2.94 -4.46
N LEU A 184 -1.70 -2.05 -4.87
CA LEU A 184 -2.00 -0.91 -5.73
C LEU A 184 -1.56 -1.15 -7.17
N LEU A 185 -2.19 -0.46 -8.12
CA LEU A 185 -1.77 -0.43 -9.52
C LEU A 185 -0.31 0.05 -9.62
N GLU A 186 0.01 1.11 -8.89
CA GLU A 186 1.32 1.74 -8.83
C GLU A 186 2.39 0.77 -8.29
N THR A 187 2.07 0.04 -7.21
CA THR A 187 2.99 -0.96 -6.63
C THR A 187 3.24 -2.12 -7.61
N GLY A 188 2.18 -2.70 -8.17
CA GLY A 188 2.33 -3.82 -9.09
C GLY A 188 3.08 -3.43 -10.36
N TYR A 189 2.82 -2.22 -10.90
CA TYR A 189 3.53 -1.73 -12.07
C TYR A 189 5.01 -1.47 -11.78
N ALA A 190 5.36 -0.92 -10.61
CA ALA A 190 6.75 -0.69 -10.22
C ALA A 190 7.56 -1.99 -10.06
N LEU A 191 6.90 -3.12 -9.76
CA LEU A 191 7.53 -4.42 -9.51
C LEU A 191 7.48 -5.38 -10.71
N LYS A 192 6.80 -5.04 -11.82
CA LYS A 192 6.51 -5.97 -12.92
C LYS A 192 7.75 -6.61 -13.57
N ASP A 193 8.90 -5.93 -13.48
CA ASP A 193 10.13 -6.40 -14.09
C ASP A 193 10.89 -7.42 -13.23
N THR A 194 10.62 -7.48 -11.92
CA THR A 194 11.30 -8.38 -10.98
C THR A 194 10.39 -9.38 -10.28
N VAL A 195 9.07 -9.20 -10.38
CA VAL A 195 8.08 -10.05 -9.72
C VAL A 195 7.10 -10.58 -10.76
N SER A 196 6.79 -11.87 -10.70
CA SER A 196 5.80 -12.52 -11.57
C SER A 196 4.40 -12.43 -10.96
N VAL A 197 4.21 -12.84 -9.70
CA VAL A 197 2.93 -12.75 -8.99
C VAL A 197 3.05 -11.96 -7.70
N LEU A 198 2.20 -10.95 -7.53
CA LEU A 198 2.06 -10.19 -6.28
C LEU A 198 0.80 -10.62 -5.52
N ILE A 199 0.97 -11.11 -4.29
CA ILE A 199 -0.10 -11.42 -3.34
C ILE A 199 -0.05 -10.39 -2.21
N SER A 200 -1.00 -9.46 -2.19
CA SER A 200 -0.96 -8.34 -1.26
C SER A 200 -2.34 -7.87 -0.80
N PRO A 201 -2.47 -7.36 0.44
CA PRO A 201 -3.64 -6.64 0.92
C PRO A 201 -3.94 -5.38 0.11
N GLN A 202 -5.22 -5.21 -0.24
CA GLN A 202 -5.78 -3.92 -0.67
C GLN A 202 -6.18 -3.06 0.53
N THR A 203 -6.40 -3.70 1.68
CA THR A 203 -6.89 -3.10 2.92
C THR A 203 -5.87 -3.25 4.05
N THR A 204 -6.30 -3.06 5.30
CA THR A 204 -5.63 -3.61 6.48
C THR A 204 -5.51 -5.13 6.39
N ILE A 205 -4.46 -5.66 7.01
CA ILE A 205 -4.28 -7.09 7.28
C ILE A 205 -3.83 -7.25 8.75
N PRO A 206 -4.32 -8.25 9.50
CA PRO A 206 -3.84 -8.51 10.85
C PRO A 206 -2.35 -8.85 10.85
N PHE A 207 -1.64 -8.49 11.92
CA PHE A 207 -0.19 -8.71 12.02
C PHE A 207 0.23 -10.17 11.80
N THR A 208 -0.64 -11.13 12.16
CA THR A 208 -0.40 -12.56 11.95
C THR A 208 -0.39 -12.97 10.49
N GLY A 209 -0.92 -12.14 9.59
CA GLY A 209 -0.88 -12.32 8.13
C GLY A 209 -1.56 -13.58 7.60
N PHE A 210 -1.06 -14.09 6.49
CA PHE A 210 -1.61 -15.27 5.83
C PHE A 210 -1.44 -16.56 6.64
N ASN A 211 -2.04 -17.66 6.16
CA ASN A 211 -1.89 -18.98 6.76
C ASN A 211 -0.58 -19.66 6.32
N TYR A 212 0.55 -19.17 6.82
CA TYR A 212 1.89 -19.65 6.44
C TYR A 212 2.09 -21.15 6.72
N ASN A 213 1.51 -21.68 7.79
CA ASN A 213 1.56 -23.11 8.07
C ASN A 213 0.90 -23.94 6.96
N ALA A 214 -0.24 -23.51 6.43
CA ALA A 214 -0.89 -24.18 5.31
C ALA A 214 -0.13 -24.01 3.99
N LEU A 215 0.47 -22.82 3.78
CA LEU A 215 1.29 -22.54 2.61
C LEU A 215 2.53 -23.44 2.57
N PHE A 216 3.37 -23.42 3.61
CA PHE A 216 4.62 -24.17 3.63
C PHE A 216 4.40 -25.68 3.60
N ARG A 217 3.38 -26.21 4.29
CA ARG A 217 3.02 -27.63 4.18
C ARG A 217 2.59 -28.03 2.78
N GLN A 218 1.95 -27.13 2.03
CA GLN A 218 1.58 -27.42 0.64
C GLN A 218 2.83 -27.46 -0.24
N MET A 219 3.75 -26.50 -0.07
CA MET A 219 5.00 -26.44 -0.82
C MET A 219 5.91 -27.65 -0.52
N GLU A 220 5.98 -28.09 0.72
CA GLU A 220 6.71 -29.30 1.12
C GLU A 220 6.15 -30.55 0.42
N ARG A 221 4.82 -30.67 0.32
CA ARG A 221 4.14 -31.82 -0.31
C ARG A 221 4.16 -31.78 -1.84
N GLN A 222 4.22 -30.59 -2.42
CA GLN A 222 4.13 -30.32 -3.85
C GLN A 222 5.14 -29.24 -4.21
N PRO A 223 6.43 -29.57 -4.37
CA PRO A 223 7.48 -28.58 -4.65
C PRO A 223 7.36 -27.94 -6.05
N ASP A 224 6.58 -28.54 -6.94
CA ASP A 224 6.33 -28.12 -8.32
C ASP A 224 5.15 -27.16 -8.49
N LEU A 225 4.52 -26.70 -7.39
CA LEU A 225 3.39 -25.76 -7.43
C LEU A 225 3.68 -24.55 -8.30
N THR A 226 2.78 -24.21 -9.22
CA THR A 226 2.89 -22.96 -9.98
C THR A 226 2.67 -21.75 -9.08
N ALA A 227 3.08 -20.56 -9.53
CA ALA A 227 2.78 -19.31 -8.81
C ALA A 227 1.26 -19.11 -8.61
N ALA A 228 0.45 -19.57 -9.57
CA ALA A 228 -1.01 -19.54 -9.47
C ALA A 228 -1.53 -20.51 -8.40
N ASP A 229 -0.96 -21.71 -8.27
CA ASP A 229 -1.36 -22.68 -7.24
C ASP A 229 -1.02 -22.16 -5.83
N ILE A 230 0.15 -21.52 -5.67
CA ILE A 230 0.53 -20.83 -4.43
C ILE A 230 -0.50 -19.75 -4.08
N ALA A 231 -0.89 -18.93 -5.05
CA ALA A 231 -1.90 -17.90 -4.85
C ALA A 231 -3.27 -18.47 -4.43
N VAL A 232 -3.73 -19.53 -5.12
CA VAL A 232 -4.97 -20.25 -4.77
C VAL A 232 -4.89 -20.83 -3.36
N ASN A 233 -3.73 -21.38 -2.96
CA ASN A 233 -3.51 -21.90 -1.61
C ASN A 233 -3.63 -20.80 -0.55
N VAL A 234 -2.95 -19.67 -0.74
CA VAL A 234 -3.01 -18.52 0.19
C VAL A 234 -4.45 -18.06 0.37
N ARG A 235 -5.19 -17.88 -0.73
CA ARG A 235 -6.61 -17.47 -0.68
C ARG A 235 -7.48 -18.50 0.03
N SER A 236 -7.34 -19.77 -0.32
CA SER A 236 -8.24 -20.83 0.17
C SER A 236 -8.01 -21.16 1.65
N ASN A 237 -6.82 -20.88 2.18
CA ASN A 237 -6.49 -21.14 3.59
C ASN A 237 -6.56 -19.90 4.48
N PHE A 238 -6.80 -18.70 3.92
CA PHE A 238 -6.97 -17.47 4.69
C PHE A 238 -8.15 -17.59 5.66
N ASN A 239 -9.36 -17.85 5.14
CA ASN A 239 -10.54 -18.02 5.99
C ASN A 239 -10.38 -19.19 6.96
N LYS A 240 -9.74 -20.30 6.57
CA LYS A 240 -9.53 -21.42 7.49
C LYS A 240 -8.76 -21.02 8.75
N LYS A 241 -7.75 -20.14 8.61
CA LYS A 241 -7.02 -19.59 9.77
C LYS A 241 -7.93 -18.68 10.60
N TYR A 242 -8.57 -17.73 9.94
CA TYR A 242 -9.30 -16.68 10.63
C TYR A 242 -10.69 -17.11 11.11
N ASP A 243 -11.23 -18.24 10.63
CA ASP A 243 -12.46 -18.87 11.08
C ASP A 243 -12.26 -19.96 12.14
N ASP A 244 -11.02 -20.41 12.35
CA ASP A 244 -10.69 -21.39 13.38
C ASP A 244 -11.02 -20.85 14.79
N PRO A 245 -11.90 -21.54 15.56
CA PRO A 245 -12.31 -21.06 16.88
C PRO A 245 -11.15 -20.91 17.88
N HIS A 246 -10.15 -21.78 17.80
CA HIS A 246 -8.98 -21.70 18.68
C HIS A 246 -8.13 -20.47 18.36
N PHE A 247 -7.85 -20.24 17.08
CA PHE A 247 -7.15 -19.05 16.62
C PHE A 247 -7.91 -17.79 17.01
N LYS A 248 -9.23 -17.69 16.73
CA LYS A 248 -10.06 -16.54 17.13
C LYS A 248 -9.95 -16.25 18.62
N LYS A 249 -10.07 -17.27 19.47
CA LYS A 249 -9.98 -17.14 20.93
C LYS A 249 -8.62 -16.59 21.37
N HIS A 250 -7.52 -17.17 20.88
CA HIS A 250 -6.17 -16.73 21.25
C HIS A 250 -5.84 -15.35 20.69
N PHE A 251 -6.18 -15.09 19.43
CA PHE A 251 -5.95 -13.80 18.78
C PHE A 251 -6.72 -12.67 19.47
N ARG A 252 -7.95 -12.93 19.93
CA ARG A 252 -8.74 -11.96 20.71
C ARG A 252 -8.08 -11.62 22.05
N ILE A 253 -7.43 -12.59 22.70
CA ILE A 253 -6.73 -12.37 23.98
C ILE A 253 -5.44 -11.57 23.77
N LEU A 254 -4.65 -11.95 22.75
CA LEU A 254 -3.34 -11.32 22.49
C LEU A 254 -3.47 -9.93 21.88
N THR A 255 -4.45 -9.73 21.00
CA THR A 255 -4.64 -8.46 20.27
C THR A 255 -6.11 -8.07 20.17
N PRO A 256 -6.73 -7.63 21.29
CA PRO A 256 -8.16 -7.28 21.31
C PRO A 256 -8.52 -6.18 20.29
N SER A 257 -7.64 -5.21 20.09
CA SER A 257 -7.83 -4.11 19.13
C SER A 257 -7.78 -4.57 17.67
N ALA A 258 -6.95 -5.56 17.35
CA ALA A 258 -6.82 -6.09 15.99
C ALA A 258 -7.92 -7.12 15.65
N PHE A 259 -8.60 -7.68 16.65
CA PHE A 259 -9.66 -8.68 16.45
C PHE A 259 -10.81 -8.14 15.57
N ALA A 260 -11.16 -6.86 15.75
CA ALA A 260 -12.19 -6.21 14.94
C ALA A 260 -11.82 -6.13 13.45
N LEU A 261 -10.52 -6.20 13.11
CA LEU A 261 -10.01 -6.07 11.74
C LEU A 261 -10.06 -7.39 10.96
N MET A 262 -10.30 -8.51 11.63
CA MET A 262 -10.28 -9.84 10.99
C MET A 262 -11.31 -9.97 9.86
N GLY A 263 -12.44 -9.25 9.95
CA GLY A 263 -13.48 -9.25 8.91
C GLY A 263 -13.22 -8.31 7.74
N GLU A 264 -12.19 -7.46 7.82
CA GLU A 264 -12.00 -6.34 6.88
C GLU A 264 -11.00 -6.61 5.77
N VAL A 265 -10.33 -7.76 5.83
CA VAL A 265 -9.21 -8.03 4.94
C VAL A 265 -9.73 -8.31 3.54
N SER A 266 -9.25 -7.53 2.59
CA SER A 266 -9.38 -7.82 1.17
C SER A 266 -7.99 -7.81 0.55
N PHE A 267 -7.69 -8.84 -0.24
CA PHE A 267 -6.41 -9.00 -0.91
C PHE A 267 -6.63 -9.73 -2.23
N SER A 268 -5.69 -9.58 -3.15
CA SER A 268 -5.70 -10.33 -4.41
C SER A 268 -4.32 -10.92 -4.68
N ALA A 269 -4.29 -11.84 -5.64
CA ALA A 269 -3.07 -12.27 -6.28
C ALA A 269 -3.12 -11.86 -7.75
N ASN A 270 -2.13 -11.07 -8.17
CA ASN A 270 -2.09 -10.45 -9.48
C ASN A 270 -0.86 -10.93 -10.27
N ASP A 271 -1.07 -11.36 -11.51
CA ASP A 271 -0.03 -11.64 -12.49
C ASP A 271 0.51 -10.33 -13.06
N LEU A 272 1.76 -10.01 -12.75
CA LEU A 272 2.40 -8.77 -13.14
C LEU A 272 2.91 -8.78 -14.59
N SER A 273 2.95 -9.93 -15.25
CA SER A 273 3.35 -10.00 -16.67
C SER A 273 2.40 -9.22 -17.59
N HIS A 274 1.15 -9.03 -17.15
CA HIS A 274 0.11 -8.28 -17.85
C HIS A 274 0.02 -6.80 -17.47
N TYR A 275 0.84 -6.32 -16.52
CA TYR A 275 0.78 -4.92 -16.09
C TYR A 275 1.31 -3.94 -17.15
N GLY A 276 2.21 -4.37 -18.03
CA GLY A 276 2.64 -3.57 -19.19
C GLY A 276 1.46 -3.26 -20.09
N GLU A 277 0.80 -4.30 -20.61
CA GLU A 277 -0.41 -4.20 -21.45
C GLU A 277 -1.50 -3.35 -20.75
N PHE A 278 -1.74 -3.59 -19.46
CA PHE A 278 -2.78 -2.85 -18.75
C PHE A 278 -2.46 -1.37 -18.53
N VAL A 279 -1.24 -1.02 -18.13
CA VAL A 279 -0.89 0.37 -17.81
C VAL A 279 -0.56 1.16 -19.06
N GLU A 280 0.30 0.62 -19.92
CA GLU A 280 0.84 1.33 -21.08
C GLU A 280 -0.21 1.39 -22.19
N ASP A 281 -0.84 0.27 -22.54
CA ASP A 281 -1.72 0.22 -23.71
C ASP A 281 -3.16 0.64 -23.41
N PHE A 282 -3.63 0.45 -22.17
CA PHE A 282 -5.01 0.76 -21.78
C PHE A 282 -5.13 1.96 -20.83
N PHE A 283 -4.51 1.89 -19.65
CA PHE A 283 -4.74 2.88 -18.59
C PHE A 283 -4.22 4.27 -18.97
N SER A 284 -3.07 4.36 -19.64
CA SER A 284 -2.47 5.63 -20.11
C SER A 284 -3.40 6.40 -21.05
N GLY A 285 -4.10 5.71 -21.96
CA GLY A 285 -5.08 6.32 -22.86
C GLY A 285 -6.29 6.89 -22.11
N MET A 286 -6.79 6.17 -21.11
CA MET A 286 -7.86 6.66 -20.23
C MET A 286 -7.42 7.87 -19.41
N ALA A 287 -6.24 7.77 -18.77
CA ALA A 287 -5.60 8.83 -18.00
C ALA A 287 -5.48 10.12 -18.83
N GLU A 288 -5.06 10.01 -20.08
CA GLU A 288 -4.93 11.16 -20.97
C GLU A 288 -6.29 11.79 -21.30
N ARG A 289 -7.33 11.00 -21.55
CA ARG A 289 -8.68 11.56 -21.78
C ARG A 289 -9.18 12.31 -20.55
N PHE A 290 -8.93 11.78 -19.36
CA PHE A 290 -9.30 12.47 -18.11
C PHE A 290 -8.50 13.76 -17.93
N TRP A 291 -7.21 13.76 -18.26
CA TRP A 291 -6.37 14.96 -18.25
C TRP A 291 -6.91 16.05 -19.15
N GLN A 292 -7.23 15.72 -20.41
CA GLN A 292 -7.76 16.69 -21.36
C GLN A 292 -9.10 17.26 -20.88
N ALA A 293 -9.96 16.43 -20.29
CA ALA A 293 -11.23 16.89 -19.71
C ALA A 293 -11.05 17.85 -18.52
N ALA A 294 -9.94 17.73 -17.77
CA ALA A 294 -9.62 18.60 -16.63
C ALA A 294 -8.83 19.86 -17.04
N LYS A 295 -8.44 20.03 -18.31
CA LYS A 295 -7.64 21.18 -18.77
C LYS A 295 -8.49 22.46 -18.87
N PRO A 296 -8.09 23.59 -18.25
CA PRO A 296 -8.77 24.87 -18.44
C PRO A 296 -8.87 25.22 -19.93
N GLY A 297 -10.05 25.67 -20.35
CA GLY A 297 -10.34 25.98 -21.76
C GLY A 297 -10.65 24.78 -22.65
N HIS A 298 -10.58 23.54 -22.14
CA HIS A 298 -11.03 22.36 -22.87
C HIS A 298 -12.52 22.08 -22.63
N GLN A 299 -13.23 21.64 -23.68
CA GLN A 299 -14.69 21.66 -23.75
C GLN A 299 -15.42 20.38 -23.30
N ASP A 300 -14.79 19.44 -22.58
CA ASP A 300 -15.54 18.27 -22.09
C ASP A 300 -15.98 18.39 -20.63
N ALA A 301 -16.67 19.50 -20.33
CA ALA A 301 -17.25 19.76 -19.01
C ALA A 301 -18.24 18.66 -18.59
N LYS A 302 -18.87 18.00 -19.56
CA LYS A 302 -19.80 16.88 -19.34
C LYS A 302 -19.05 15.64 -18.86
N LEU A 303 -17.95 15.27 -19.50
CA LEU A 303 -17.06 14.19 -19.05
C LEU A 303 -16.48 14.50 -17.69
N LEU A 304 -15.96 15.71 -17.46
CA LEU A 304 -15.42 16.09 -16.15
C LEU A 304 -16.47 15.94 -15.03
N LYS A 305 -17.72 16.36 -15.27
CA LYS A 305 -18.84 16.16 -14.34
C LYS A 305 -19.10 14.68 -14.06
N VAL A 306 -19.01 13.82 -15.08
CA VAL A 306 -19.18 12.37 -14.92
C VAL A 306 -18.02 11.73 -14.15
N ILE A 307 -16.77 12.10 -14.43
CA ILE A 307 -15.61 11.64 -13.65
C ILE A 307 -15.81 12.04 -12.17
N ASN A 308 -16.23 13.28 -11.89
CA ASN A 308 -16.48 13.77 -10.52
C ASN A 308 -17.57 12.95 -9.82
N ALA A 309 -18.68 12.72 -10.51
CA ALA A 309 -19.77 11.91 -9.98
C ALA A 309 -19.36 10.44 -9.74
N ALA A 310 -18.48 9.87 -10.58
CA ALA A 310 -17.96 8.53 -10.38
C ALA A 310 -17.02 8.45 -9.18
N ARG A 311 -16.08 9.40 -9.04
CA ARG A 311 -15.15 9.47 -7.91
C ARG A 311 -15.87 9.66 -6.58
N ALA A 312 -16.90 10.51 -6.55
CA ALA A 312 -17.71 10.75 -5.34
C ALA A 312 -18.48 9.51 -4.87
N LYS A 313 -18.75 8.55 -5.76
CA LYS A 313 -19.37 7.26 -5.43
C LYS A 313 -18.36 6.21 -4.95
N CYS A 314 -17.07 6.46 -5.13
CA CYS A 314 -16.03 5.53 -4.72
C CYS A 314 -15.51 5.94 -3.35
N LEU A 315 -15.69 5.05 -2.38
CA LEU A 315 -15.15 5.25 -1.04
C LEU A 315 -13.67 4.90 -1.01
N ASP A 316 -12.95 5.63 -0.19
CA ASP A 316 -11.57 5.31 0.12
C ASP A 316 -11.47 3.96 0.86
N ILE A 317 -10.51 3.16 0.44
CA ILE A 317 -10.24 1.84 1.00
C ILE A 317 -9.46 1.98 2.30
N SER A 318 -8.62 3.02 2.40
CA SER A 318 -7.98 3.42 3.65
C SER A 318 -9.01 3.84 4.69
N PRO A 319 -8.78 3.56 5.99
CA PRO A 319 -9.71 3.92 7.04
C PRO A 319 -9.93 5.42 7.03
N SER A 320 -11.18 5.84 7.12
CA SER A 320 -11.47 7.19 7.59
C SER A 320 -10.86 7.34 8.98
N ALA A 321 -10.03 8.35 9.16
CA ALA A 321 -9.59 8.75 10.48
C ALA A 321 -10.83 8.91 11.40
N PRO A 322 -10.70 8.74 12.73
CA PRO A 322 -11.78 9.02 13.68
C PRO A 322 -12.31 10.48 13.63
N PHE A 323 -11.68 11.34 12.83
CA PHE A 323 -12.11 12.68 12.50
C PHE A 323 -12.50 12.68 11.02
N ASN A 324 -13.69 13.20 10.66
CA ASN A 324 -14.33 13.25 9.33
C ASN A 324 -13.49 13.88 8.17
N SER A 325 -12.17 13.71 8.12
CA SER A 325 -11.25 14.65 7.48
C SER A 325 -10.22 14.03 6.52
N SER A 326 -10.22 12.73 6.21
CA SER A 326 -9.23 12.22 5.24
C SER A 326 -9.69 11.04 4.40
N ASN A 327 -10.13 11.38 3.19
CA ASN A 327 -10.16 10.50 2.02
C ASN A 327 -8.75 10.53 1.40
N TYR A 328 -7.92 9.52 1.66
CA TYR A 328 -6.51 9.50 1.22
C TYR A 328 -6.33 9.35 -0.30
N GLY A 329 -7.40 9.11 -1.03
CA GLY A 329 -7.36 8.89 -2.47
C GLY A 329 -7.18 7.44 -2.88
N ILE A 330 -6.95 6.48 -1.99
CA ILE A 330 -6.88 5.07 -2.42
C ILE A 330 -8.29 4.53 -2.58
N ILE A 331 -8.72 4.34 -3.83
CA ILE A 331 -10.03 3.80 -4.16
C ILE A 331 -9.90 2.49 -4.95
N ASP A 332 -11.02 1.77 -5.05
CA ASP A 332 -11.12 0.58 -5.90
C ASP A 332 -11.22 1.00 -7.36
N LEU A 333 -10.19 0.68 -8.16
CA LEU A 333 -10.14 0.99 -9.58
C LEU A 333 -11.27 0.33 -10.36
N THR A 334 -11.62 -0.90 -10.00
CA THR A 334 -12.69 -1.67 -10.66
C THR A 334 -14.04 -1.04 -10.40
N HIS A 335 -14.30 -0.68 -9.15
CA HIS A 335 -15.55 -0.02 -8.79
C HIS A 335 -15.67 1.35 -9.45
N PHE A 336 -14.59 2.13 -9.43
CA PHE A 336 -14.51 3.43 -10.08
C PHE A 336 -14.81 3.32 -11.58
N PHE A 337 -14.09 2.47 -12.29
CA PHE A 337 -14.21 2.41 -13.74
C PHE A 337 -15.57 1.90 -14.23
N ARG A 338 -16.16 0.91 -13.53
CA ARG A 338 -17.54 0.47 -13.80
C ARG A 338 -18.55 1.58 -13.58
N THR A 339 -18.44 2.27 -12.44
CA THR A 339 -19.33 3.39 -12.10
C THR A 339 -19.22 4.53 -13.10
N PHE A 340 -17.99 4.85 -13.50
CA PHE A 340 -17.68 5.88 -14.48
C PHE A 340 -18.29 5.56 -15.86
N THR A 341 -18.06 4.35 -16.38
CA THR A 341 -18.59 3.94 -17.69
C THR A 341 -20.12 3.86 -17.69
N ASP A 342 -20.75 3.38 -16.60
CA ASP A 342 -22.21 3.43 -16.44
C ASP A 342 -22.76 4.86 -16.46
N LEU A 343 -22.07 5.80 -15.80
CA LEU A 343 -22.44 7.21 -15.81
C LEU A 343 -22.23 7.85 -17.18
N CYS A 344 -21.17 7.51 -17.92
CA CYS A 344 -20.98 7.96 -19.30
C CYS A 344 -22.16 7.53 -20.17
N ARG A 345 -22.57 6.26 -20.10
CA ARG A 345 -23.73 5.74 -20.85
C ARG A 345 -25.01 6.47 -20.47
N LYS A 346 -25.30 6.61 -19.16
CA LYS A 346 -26.49 7.33 -18.67
C LYS A 346 -26.54 8.78 -19.13
N ASN A 347 -25.39 9.44 -19.23
CA ASN A 347 -25.30 10.83 -19.65
C ASN A 347 -25.14 10.97 -21.17
N GLY A 348 -25.12 9.89 -21.97
CA GLY A 348 -24.88 9.98 -23.41
C GLY A 348 -23.50 10.55 -23.75
N ILE A 349 -22.45 10.04 -23.10
CA ILE A 349 -21.04 10.30 -23.44
C ILE A 349 -20.52 9.03 -24.15
N PRO A 350 -20.33 9.06 -25.48
CA PRO A 350 -19.95 7.88 -26.25
C PRO A 350 -18.47 7.47 -26.05
N GLY A 351 -18.10 6.31 -26.59
CA GLY A 351 -16.70 5.84 -26.63
C GLY A 351 -16.17 5.30 -25.31
N TRP A 352 -17.04 4.67 -24.51
CA TRP A 352 -16.69 4.06 -23.21
C TRP A 352 -17.16 2.61 -23.04
N ASP A 353 -17.86 2.04 -24.02
CA ASP A 353 -18.25 0.63 -24.02
C ASP A 353 -17.04 -0.27 -24.35
N ASP A 354 -16.33 -0.02 -25.45
CA ASP A 354 -15.13 -0.81 -25.78
C ASP A 354 -14.03 -0.71 -24.70
N PRO A 355 -13.69 0.48 -24.13
CA PRO A 355 -12.78 0.55 -22.99
C PRO A 355 -13.25 -0.23 -21.77
N ARG A 356 -14.57 -0.34 -21.54
CA ARG A 356 -15.11 -1.17 -20.46
C ARG A 356 -14.85 -2.65 -20.71
N GLU A 357 -15.11 -3.13 -21.91
CA GLU A 357 -14.87 -4.53 -22.26
C GLU A 357 -13.37 -4.88 -22.20
N GLN A 358 -12.51 -4.01 -22.74
CA GLN A 358 -11.06 -4.16 -22.67
C GLN A 358 -10.57 -4.18 -21.22
N PHE A 359 -11.07 -3.28 -20.37
CA PHE A 359 -10.76 -3.30 -18.94
C PHE A 359 -11.13 -4.65 -18.30
N GLU A 360 -12.37 -5.14 -18.48
CA GLU A 360 -12.82 -6.41 -17.90
C GLU A 360 -12.00 -7.60 -18.42
N HIS A 361 -11.55 -7.55 -19.67
CA HIS A 361 -10.67 -8.56 -20.25
C HIS A 361 -9.28 -8.56 -19.58
N LEU A 362 -8.62 -7.41 -19.51
CA LEU A 362 -7.30 -7.26 -18.88
C LEU A 362 -7.33 -7.61 -17.39
N MET A 363 -8.40 -7.21 -16.71
CA MET A 363 -8.69 -7.56 -15.32
C MET A 363 -8.73 -9.09 -15.09
N LYS A 364 -9.33 -9.84 -16.02
CA LYS A 364 -9.37 -11.31 -15.94
C LYS A 364 -8.00 -11.93 -16.18
N LYS A 365 -7.17 -11.35 -17.06
CA LYS A 365 -5.79 -11.80 -17.27
C LYS A 365 -4.92 -11.58 -16.03
N ILE A 366 -5.02 -10.39 -15.43
CA ILE A 366 -4.18 -10.05 -14.27
C ILE A 366 -4.62 -10.80 -13.01
N ARG A 367 -5.93 -10.93 -12.76
CA ARG A 367 -6.41 -11.48 -11.48
C ARG A 367 -6.38 -13.00 -11.47
N ILE A 368 -5.46 -13.57 -10.69
CA ILE A 368 -5.41 -15.01 -10.41
C ILE A 368 -6.51 -15.38 -9.41
N VAL A 369 -6.45 -14.80 -8.21
CA VAL A 369 -7.45 -14.99 -7.16
C VAL A 369 -7.70 -13.70 -6.40
N TRP A 370 -8.83 -13.68 -5.69
CA TRP A 370 -9.21 -12.57 -4.82
C TRP A 370 -9.94 -13.09 -3.59
N HIS A 371 -9.67 -12.42 -2.47
CA HIS A 371 -10.37 -12.58 -1.22
C HIS A 371 -11.02 -11.24 -0.86
N LYS A 372 -12.31 -11.31 -0.56
CA LYS A 372 -13.11 -10.16 -0.16
C LYS A 372 -13.47 -10.27 1.32
N ALA A 373 -13.39 -9.14 2.01
CA ALA A 373 -13.99 -8.94 3.31
C ALA A 373 -15.47 -9.41 3.32
N SER A 374 -15.89 -10.07 4.39
CA SER A 374 -17.21 -10.69 4.51
C SER A 374 -18.33 -9.71 4.88
N GLY A 375 -18.01 -8.47 5.26
CA GLY A 375 -19.00 -7.48 5.67
C GLY A 375 -18.47 -6.03 5.67
N PRO A 376 -19.33 -5.05 6.01
CA PRO A 376 -18.88 -3.69 6.27
C PRO A 376 -17.88 -3.72 7.44
N GLY A 377 -16.69 -3.18 7.23
CA GLY A 377 -15.66 -3.09 8.27
C GLY A 377 -15.90 -1.91 9.21
N GLN A 378 -15.38 -2.01 10.43
CA GLN A 378 -15.19 -0.89 11.36
C GLN A 378 -14.51 0.33 10.69
N TYR A 379 -13.53 0.10 9.80
CA TYR A 379 -12.83 1.18 9.09
C TYR A 379 -13.50 1.62 7.78
N SER A 380 -14.62 0.99 7.44
CA SER A 380 -15.29 1.25 6.17
C SER A 380 -16.77 0.90 6.30
N GLU A 381 -17.45 1.50 7.29
CA GLU A 381 -18.87 1.26 7.59
C GLU A 381 -19.76 1.60 6.38
N HIS A 382 -19.31 2.53 5.56
CA HIS A 382 -19.99 2.93 4.32
C HIS A 382 -19.59 2.09 3.12
N ARG A 383 -18.59 1.19 3.23
CA ARG A 383 -18.15 0.38 2.10
C ARG A 383 -19.33 -0.44 1.65
N ALA A 384 -19.85 -0.09 0.47
CA ALA A 384 -20.83 -0.93 -0.19
C ALA A 384 -20.28 -2.35 -0.19
N SER A 385 -21.14 -3.36 -0.01
CA SER A 385 -20.83 -4.80 -0.10
C SER A 385 -20.16 -5.21 -1.42
N ARG A 386 -19.85 -4.25 -2.28
CA ARG A 386 -19.28 -4.29 -3.61
C ARG A 386 -17.76 -4.07 -3.61
N SER A 387 -17.15 -3.22 -2.78
CA SER A 387 -15.69 -2.90 -2.83
C SER A 387 -14.87 -3.56 -1.69
N PRO A 388 -13.53 -3.75 -1.82
CA PRO A 388 -12.72 -3.63 -3.03
C PRO A 388 -12.69 -4.93 -3.84
N TYR A 389 -12.76 -4.85 -5.18
CA TYR A 389 -12.94 -6.00 -6.09
C TYR A 389 -11.66 -6.70 -6.57
N PHE A 390 -10.55 -5.95 -6.69
CA PHE A 390 -9.35 -6.48 -7.34
C PHE A 390 -8.10 -5.60 -7.17
N LEU A 391 -8.15 -4.35 -7.63
CA LEU A 391 -6.98 -3.48 -7.65
C LEU A 391 -7.35 -2.09 -7.16
N SER A 392 -6.53 -1.59 -6.25
CA SER A 392 -6.65 -0.26 -5.70
C SER A 392 -5.73 0.69 -6.46
N PHE A 393 -6.04 1.98 -6.47
CA PHE A 393 -5.16 3.00 -7.07
C PHE A 393 -5.34 4.34 -6.39
N PHE A 394 -4.37 5.24 -6.56
CA PHE A 394 -4.43 6.58 -6.01
C PHE A 394 -5.19 7.53 -6.93
N PHE A 395 -6.35 7.98 -6.47
CA PHE A 395 -7.18 9.01 -7.06
C PHE A 395 -7.85 9.86 -5.97
N PRO A 396 -7.31 11.06 -5.63
CA PRO A 396 -7.84 11.88 -4.55
C PRO A 396 -9.24 12.44 -4.83
N SER A 397 -9.98 12.73 -3.77
CA SER A 397 -11.30 13.37 -3.85
C SER A 397 -11.17 14.90 -3.75
N LYS A 398 -12.00 15.64 -4.51
CA LYS A 398 -12.10 17.11 -4.42
C LYS A 398 -12.56 17.61 -3.05
N ASN A 399 -13.21 16.77 -2.25
CA ASN A 399 -13.74 17.13 -0.92
C ASN A 399 -12.71 16.96 0.21
N VAL A 400 -11.45 16.64 -0.11
CA VAL A 400 -10.37 16.63 0.89
C VAL A 400 -9.87 18.06 1.07
N ASN A 401 -9.36 18.38 2.27
CA ASN A 401 -8.71 19.67 2.53
C ASN A 401 -7.75 20.02 1.38
N ALA A 402 -8.07 21.09 0.64
CA ALA A 402 -7.38 21.49 -0.57
C ALA A 402 -5.88 21.70 -0.32
N ASP A 403 -5.52 22.23 0.85
CA ASP A 403 -4.13 22.46 1.25
C ASP A 403 -3.36 21.16 1.42
N MET A 404 -3.99 20.15 2.02
CA MET A 404 -3.38 18.83 2.17
C MET A 404 -3.19 18.18 0.81
N VAL A 405 -4.20 18.17 -0.05
CA VAL A 405 -4.03 17.53 -1.37
C VAL A 405 -3.07 18.29 -2.27
N GLU A 406 -3.07 19.63 -2.23
CA GLU A 406 -2.08 20.44 -2.91
C GLU A 406 -0.67 20.13 -2.41
N LEU A 407 -0.50 19.92 -1.10
CA LEU A 407 0.74 19.42 -0.52
C LEU A 407 1.08 18.01 -1.04
N LEU A 408 0.14 17.05 -1.01
CA LEU A 408 0.39 15.70 -1.51
C LEU A 408 0.82 15.72 -2.98
N ILE A 409 0.22 16.60 -3.77
CA ILE A 409 0.57 16.82 -5.17
C ILE A 409 1.94 17.50 -5.32
N LYS A 410 2.23 18.57 -4.58
CA LYS A 410 3.54 19.24 -4.63
C LYS A 410 4.66 18.26 -4.28
N VAL A 411 4.46 17.44 -3.25
CA VAL A 411 5.35 16.35 -2.86
C VAL A 411 5.48 15.35 -4.01
N TYR A 412 4.38 14.85 -4.55
CA TYR A 412 4.37 13.93 -5.69
C TYR A 412 5.17 14.49 -6.87
N LEU A 413 4.81 15.65 -7.40
CA LEU A 413 5.45 16.22 -8.59
C LEU A 413 6.92 16.57 -8.41
N ARG A 414 7.30 17.15 -7.26
CA ARG A 414 8.68 17.57 -7.02
C ARG A 414 9.65 16.38 -6.97
N LEU A 415 9.14 15.19 -6.66
CA LEU A 415 9.93 13.99 -6.40
C LEU A 415 9.89 13.00 -7.58
N PHE A 416 8.85 13.09 -8.43
CA PHE A 416 8.75 12.35 -9.70
C PHE A 416 9.42 13.04 -10.90
N ASN A 417 10.12 14.16 -10.70
CA ASN A 417 10.97 14.77 -11.74
C ASN A 417 12.27 13.97 -12.04
N THR A 418 12.36 12.72 -11.57
CA THR A 418 13.44 11.80 -11.93
C THR A 418 13.04 11.05 -13.21
N ARG A 419 13.94 11.03 -14.20
CA ARG A 419 13.76 10.57 -15.60
C ARG A 419 13.32 9.10 -15.79
N SER A 420 12.85 8.42 -14.75
CA SER A 420 12.51 7.00 -14.76
C SER A 420 11.01 6.70 -14.63
N LEU A 421 10.12 7.70 -14.70
CA LEU A 421 8.76 7.39 -15.12
C LEU A 421 8.81 7.01 -16.61
N PRO A 422 8.32 5.81 -17.01
CA PRO A 422 8.21 5.48 -18.42
C PRO A 422 7.42 6.60 -19.12
N LYS A 423 7.90 7.00 -20.30
CA LYS A 423 7.59 8.29 -20.96
C LYS A 423 6.09 8.62 -21.10
N ASP A 424 5.19 7.64 -20.99
CA ASP A 424 3.74 7.81 -21.09
C ASP A 424 2.96 7.96 -19.77
N LEU A 425 3.56 7.75 -18.60
CA LEU A 425 2.91 8.08 -17.32
C LEU A 425 3.09 9.55 -16.92
N SER A 426 3.80 10.36 -17.70
CA SER A 426 4.00 11.80 -17.45
C SER A 426 2.67 12.57 -17.29
N LYS A 427 1.59 12.07 -17.88
CA LYS A 427 0.28 12.73 -17.90
C LYS A 427 -0.63 12.37 -16.73
N TRP A 428 -0.40 11.26 -16.04
CA TRP A 428 -1.22 10.86 -14.89
C TRP A 428 -0.97 11.71 -13.64
N PRO A 429 0.29 11.99 -13.25
CA PRO A 429 0.58 13.00 -12.24
C PRO A 429 -0.06 14.31 -12.55
N ASP A 430 0.13 14.78 -13.78
CA ASP A 430 -0.50 15.95 -14.34
C ASP A 430 -2.02 15.91 -14.13
N PHE A 431 -2.71 14.85 -14.58
CA PHE A 431 -4.15 14.64 -14.36
C PHE A 431 -4.56 14.87 -12.91
N ILE A 432 -3.87 14.22 -11.96
CA ILE A 432 -4.15 14.36 -10.53
C ILE A 432 -4.02 15.83 -10.08
N ILE A 433 -3.07 16.60 -10.62
CA ILE A 433 -2.96 18.05 -10.34
C ILE A 433 -4.23 18.80 -10.75
N ARG A 434 -4.61 18.72 -12.03
CA ARG A 434 -5.73 19.51 -12.54
C ARG A 434 -7.05 19.03 -12.00
N TRP A 435 -7.19 17.72 -11.79
CA TRP A 435 -8.31 17.14 -11.09
C TRP A 435 -8.55 17.82 -9.74
N MET A 436 -7.49 18.17 -9.03
CA MET A 436 -7.58 18.77 -7.69
C MET A 436 -7.66 20.30 -7.68
N LYS A 437 -7.46 20.98 -8.82
CA LYS A 437 -7.67 22.42 -8.90
C LYS A 437 -9.17 22.75 -8.92
N PRO A 438 -9.61 23.79 -8.17
CA PRO A 438 -11.01 24.23 -8.12
C PRO A 438 -11.64 24.42 -9.50
#